data_AF-A0A1Q3MZ39-F1
#
_entry.id   AF-A0A1Q3MZ39-F1
#
_cell.length_a   1.000
_cell.length_b   1.000
_cell.length_c   1.000
_cell.angle_alpha   90.00
_cell.angle_beta   90.00
_cell.angle_gamma   90.00
#
_symmetry.space_group_name_H-M   'P 1'
#
loop_
_entity.id
_entity.type
_entity.pdbx_description
1 polymer ?
#
loop_
_entity_poly.entity_id
_entity_poly.type
_entity_poly.pdbx_seq_one_letter_code
_entity_poly.pdbx_strand_id
1 'polypeptide(L)'
;LECLTSIDFGSDSTTRIERTCLDETQQKSYLNGLSDPGEGTLGFNVDIENASHLKLIEWAQEKKEGIQFYLGASDGTAPPTVTTGTVTLPTTRTWWAFTGGVSTPAFTFEADALVGGTVTLQRSSVVVMTPKT
;
A
#
# COMPACT_ATOMS: atom_id res chain seq x y z
N LEU A 1 10.01 8.85 3.45
CA LEU A 1 10.00 8.84 1.97
C LEU A 1 9.70 10.26 1.54
N GLU A 2 10.60 10.84 0.76
CA GLU A 2 10.39 12.17 0.18
C GLU A 2 10.11 12.01 -1.32
N CYS A 3 9.46 13.00 -1.93
CA CYS A 3 9.27 13.05 -3.39
C CYS A 3 8.62 11.79 -4.03
N LEU A 4 7.52 11.35 -3.43
CA LEU A 4 6.62 10.35 -3.98
C LEU A 4 5.87 10.91 -5.19
N THR A 5 5.96 10.23 -6.34
CA THR A 5 5.31 10.65 -7.59
C THR A 5 3.95 9.98 -7.77
N SER A 6 3.80 8.75 -7.30
CA SER A 6 2.53 8.02 -7.35
C SER A 6 2.42 7.02 -6.20
N ILE A 7 1.18 6.82 -5.74
CA ILE A 7 0.84 5.70 -4.87
C ILE A 7 -0.49 5.10 -5.34
N ASP A 8 -0.47 3.79 -5.54
CA ASP A 8 -1.65 2.98 -5.82
C ASP A 8 -1.72 1.87 -4.77
N PHE A 9 -2.87 1.71 -4.13
CA PHE A 9 -3.08 0.68 -3.11
C PHE A 9 -3.49 -0.67 -3.71
N GLY A 10 -3.72 -0.73 -5.02
CA GLY A 10 -4.30 -1.90 -5.66
C GLY A 10 -5.77 -2.09 -5.30
N SER A 11 -6.46 -2.91 -6.08
CA SER A 11 -7.83 -3.33 -5.79
C SER A 11 -7.83 -4.68 -5.09
N ASP A 12 -8.54 -4.78 -3.97
CA ASP A 12 -8.74 -6.06 -3.30
C ASP A 12 -9.74 -6.90 -4.12
N SER A 13 -9.41 -8.16 -4.36
CA SER A 13 -10.33 -9.08 -5.02
C SER A 13 -11.04 -9.93 -3.97
N THR A 14 -12.25 -10.38 -4.27
CA THR A 14 -12.99 -11.29 -3.38
C THR A 14 -13.20 -12.61 -4.10
N THR A 15 -12.89 -13.70 -3.42
CA THR A 15 -13.20 -15.03 -3.93
C THR A 15 -14.73 -15.19 -4.02
N ARG A 16 -15.21 -15.92 -5.03
CA ARG A 16 -16.64 -16.14 -5.24
C ARG A 16 -16.94 -17.62 -5.00
N ILE A 17 -17.71 -17.91 -3.97
CA ILE A 17 -18.19 -19.26 -3.69
C ILE A 17 -19.50 -19.44 -4.45
N GLU A 18 -19.51 -20.34 -5.43
CA GLU A 18 -20.73 -20.66 -6.18
C GLU A 18 -21.73 -21.36 -5.25
N ARG A 19 -22.95 -20.82 -5.19
CA ARG A 19 -24.05 -21.38 -4.40
C ARG A 19 -25.27 -21.68 -5.29
N THR A 20 -25.02 -21.93 -6.58
CA THR A 20 -26.08 -22.21 -7.54
C THR A 20 -26.79 -23.52 -7.16
N CYS A 21 -28.09 -23.44 -6.88
CA CYS A 21 -28.93 -24.63 -6.70
C CYS A 21 -29.36 -25.20 -8.06
N LEU A 22 -29.69 -26.49 -8.13
CA LEU A 22 -30.12 -27.14 -9.38
C LEU A 22 -31.37 -26.49 -10.01
N ASP A 23 -32.18 -25.82 -9.18
CA ASP A 23 -33.40 -25.12 -9.58
C ASP A 23 -33.13 -23.73 -10.21
N GLU A 24 -31.92 -23.18 -10.04
CA GLU A 24 -31.53 -21.89 -10.61
C GLU A 24 -31.05 -22.07 -12.05
N THR A 25 -32.01 -22.04 -12.99
CA THR A 25 -31.76 -22.27 -14.43
C THR A 25 -31.33 -21.05 -15.22
N GLN A 26 -31.48 -19.84 -14.66
CA GLN A 26 -31.26 -18.58 -15.39
C GLN A 26 -30.00 -17.82 -14.99
N GLN A 27 -29.56 -17.93 -13.73
CA GLN A 27 -28.44 -17.14 -13.21
C GLN A 27 -27.65 -17.95 -12.19
N LYS A 28 -26.32 -17.86 -12.24
CA LYS A 28 -25.45 -18.44 -11.21
C LYS A 28 -25.44 -17.51 -9.99
N SER A 29 -25.66 -18.07 -8.81
CA SER A 29 -25.61 -17.33 -7.55
C SER A 29 -24.25 -17.51 -6.87
N TYR A 30 -23.75 -16.42 -6.28
CA TYR A 30 -22.43 -16.39 -5.66
C TYR A 30 -22.50 -15.74 -4.29
N LEU A 31 -21.74 -16.30 -3.34
CA LEU A 31 -21.43 -15.65 -2.08
C LEU A 31 -20.02 -15.06 -2.15
N ASN A 32 -19.86 -13.88 -1.57
CA ASN A 32 -18.54 -13.27 -1.39
C ASN A 32 -17.77 -14.07 -0.33
N GLY A 33 -16.61 -14.60 -0.72
CA GLY A 33 -15.69 -15.35 0.12
C GLY A 33 -14.62 -14.45 0.74
N LEU A 34 -13.44 -15.04 1.00
CA LEU A 34 -12.30 -14.34 1.58
C LEU A 34 -11.78 -13.25 0.61
N SER A 35 -11.39 -12.11 1.19
CA SER A 35 -10.74 -11.01 0.47
C SER A 35 -9.27 -11.35 0.26
N ASP A 36 -8.82 -11.25 -0.98
CA ASP A 36 -7.42 -11.35 -1.36
C ASP A 36 -6.88 -9.93 -1.59
N PRO A 37 -5.99 -9.43 -0.71
CA PRO A 37 -5.44 -8.09 -0.84
C PRO A 37 -4.65 -7.94 -2.14
N GLY A 38 -4.93 -6.88 -2.90
CA GLY A 38 -4.26 -6.63 -4.17
C GLY A 38 -2.80 -6.17 -4.01
N GLU A 39 -2.06 -6.20 -5.12
CA GLU A 39 -0.74 -5.56 -5.20
C GLU A 39 -0.91 -4.07 -5.48
N GLY A 40 -0.28 -3.24 -4.66
CA GLY A 40 -0.16 -1.80 -4.86
C GLY A 40 1.16 -1.43 -5.54
N THR A 41 1.27 -0.19 -6.03
CA THR A 41 2.52 0.32 -6.60
C THR A 41 2.89 1.66 -5.97
N LEU A 42 4.19 1.88 -5.83
CA LEU A 42 4.76 3.09 -5.25
C LEU A 42 5.82 3.63 -6.21
N GLY A 43 5.58 4.82 -6.76
CA GLY A 43 6.53 5.54 -7.60
C GLY A 43 7.22 6.66 -6.82
N PHE A 44 8.55 6.73 -6.89
CA PHE A 44 9.33 7.81 -6.29
C PHE A 44 10.52 8.17 -7.18
N ASN A 45 11.02 9.39 -7.05
CA ASN A 45 12.27 9.78 -7.69
C ASN A 45 13.43 9.44 -6.77
N VAL A 46 14.36 8.62 -7.26
CA VAL A 46 15.47 8.12 -6.46
C VAL A 46 16.44 9.27 -6.18
N ASP A 47 16.66 9.50 -4.89
CA ASP A 47 17.69 10.38 -4.37
C ASP A 47 18.54 9.60 -3.37
N ILE A 48 19.83 9.45 -3.66
CA ILE A 48 20.80 8.67 -2.88
C ILE A 48 21.22 9.43 -1.61
N GLU A 49 21.08 10.75 -1.60
CA GLU A 49 21.35 11.57 -0.40
C GLU A 49 20.26 11.41 0.66
N ASN A 50 19.06 10.92 0.25
CA ASN A 50 17.94 10.72 1.16
C ASN A 50 17.99 9.36 1.87
N ALA A 51 18.15 9.38 3.19
CA ALA A 51 18.13 8.18 4.03
C ALA A 51 16.83 7.36 3.91
N SER A 52 15.70 7.98 3.55
CA SER A 52 14.44 7.24 3.38
C SER A 52 14.46 6.33 2.15
N HIS A 53 15.08 6.77 1.06
CA HIS A 53 15.14 5.99 -0.18
C HIS A 53 16.06 4.78 -0.01
N LEU A 54 17.22 4.99 0.63
CA LEU A 54 18.14 3.91 0.97
C LEU A 54 17.47 2.85 1.85
N LYS A 55 16.73 3.25 2.88
CA LYS A 55 16.01 2.29 3.74
C LYS A 55 14.91 1.52 3.01
N LEU A 56 14.19 2.16 2.09
CA LEU A 56 13.18 1.44 1.31
C LEU A 56 13.84 0.40 0.39
N ILE A 57 14.96 0.76 -0.25
CA ILE A 57 15.73 -0.14 -1.11
C ILE A 57 16.31 -1.29 -0.28
N GLU A 58 16.83 -1.02 0.92
CA GLU A 58 17.31 -2.03 1.87
C GLU A 58 16.19 -3.01 2.25
N TRP A 59 15.02 -2.51 2.68
CA TRP A 59 13.89 -3.38 3.03
C TRP A 59 13.37 -4.20 1.85
N ALA A 60 13.42 -3.64 0.64
CA ALA A 60 13.08 -4.37 -0.58
C ALA A 60 14.11 -5.47 -0.89
N GLN A 61 15.41 -5.21 -0.70
CA GLN A 61 16.47 -6.21 -0.88
C GLN A 61 16.39 -7.33 0.16
N GLU A 62 16.07 -6.98 1.41
CA GLU A 62 15.87 -7.92 2.52
C GLU A 62 14.53 -8.69 2.43
N LYS A 63 13.67 -8.35 1.46
CA LYS A 63 12.31 -8.88 1.32
C LYS A 63 11.54 -8.83 2.63
N LYS A 64 11.64 -7.70 3.32
CA LYS A 64 11.05 -7.54 4.63
C LYS A 64 9.52 -7.55 4.53
N GLU A 65 8.91 -8.50 5.24
CA GLU A 65 7.46 -8.63 5.36
C GLU A 65 6.94 -7.92 6.61
N GLY A 66 5.63 -7.66 6.65
CA GLY A 66 4.96 -7.09 7.83
C GLY A 66 5.24 -5.59 8.06
N ILE A 67 5.61 -4.85 7.02
CA ILE A 67 5.83 -3.41 7.12
C ILE A 67 4.46 -2.72 7.21
N GLN A 68 4.29 -1.88 8.24
CA GLN A 68 3.10 -1.06 8.41
C GLN A 68 3.27 0.27 7.69
N PHE A 69 2.36 0.55 6.76
CA PHE A 69 2.30 1.78 6.00
C PHE A 69 1.18 2.67 6.52
N TYR A 70 1.49 3.96 6.63
CA TYR A 70 0.55 4.99 7.04
C TYR A 70 0.62 6.13 6.05
N LEU A 71 -0.50 6.40 5.37
CA LEU A 71 -0.64 7.52 4.46
C LEU A 71 -1.60 8.54 5.05
N GLY A 72 -1.13 9.78 5.19
CA GLY A 72 -1.94 10.88 5.70
C GLY A 72 -2.42 11.78 4.58
N ALA A 73 -3.72 12.10 4.55
CA ALA A 73 -4.27 13.09 3.64
C ALA A 73 -3.72 14.51 3.95
N SER A 74 -3.83 15.40 2.96
CA SER A 74 -3.47 16.82 3.10
C SER A 74 -4.44 17.63 3.97
N ASP A 75 -5.49 17.01 4.52
CA ASP A 75 -6.56 17.64 5.30
C ASP A 75 -6.18 17.99 6.75
N GLY A 76 -4.94 17.68 7.15
CA GLY A 76 -4.34 18.06 8.43
C GLY A 76 -2.81 18.11 8.33
N THR A 77 -2.13 18.72 9.31
CA THR A 77 -0.66 18.86 9.35
C THR A 77 0.01 18.10 10.50
N ALA A 78 -0.78 17.56 11.43
CA ALA A 78 -0.25 16.88 12.61
C ALA A 78 0.51 15.60 12.22
N PRO A 79 1.79 15.46 12.63
CA PRO A 79 2.55 14.25 12.37
C PRO A 79 2.08 13.09 13.28
N PRO A 80 2.26 11.83 12.83
CA PRO A 80 2.02 10.68 13.68
C PRO A 80 3.08 10.60 14.78
N THR A 81 2.68 10.14 15.97
CA THR A 81 3.59 9.96 17.10
C THR A 81 4.09 8.52 17.11
N VAL A 82 5.41 8.33 17.08
CA VAL A 82 6.03 7.00 17.16
C VAL A 82 6.58 6.82 18.57
N THR A 83 6.03 5.86 19.31
CA THR A 83 6.54 5.47 20.64
C THR A 83 6.91 4.00 20.57
N THR A 84 8.16 3.67 20.89
CA THR A 84 8.80 2.32 20.85
C THR A 84 7.90 1.18 20.34
N GLY A 85 7.77 1.04 19.02
CA GLY A 85 7.05 -0.05 18.35
C GLY A 85 5.55 0.18 18.08
N THR A 86 4.99 1.31 18.51
CA THR A 86 3.59 1.69 18.28
C THR A 86 3.52 3.05 17.57
N VAL A 87 2.78 3.09 16.47
CA VAL A 87 2.47 4.33 15.75
C VAL A 87 1.07 4.81 16.16
N THR A 88 1.01 5.98 16.78
CA THR A 88 -0.25 6.64 17.14
C THR A 88 -0.58 7.68 16.09
N LEU A 89 -1.73 7.52 15.42
CA LEU A 89 -2.22 8.42 14.39
C LEU A 89 -3.11 9.50 15.03
N PRO A 90 -2.85 10.80 14.78
CA PRO A 90 -3.71 11.87 15.28
C PRO A 90 -5.07 11.90 14.56
N THR A 91 -6.12 12.25 15.28
CA THR A 91 -7.50 12.33 14.75
C THR A 91 -7.75 13.54 13.85
N THR A 92 -6.82 14.50 13.83
CA THR A 92 -6.94 15.74 13.05
C THR A 92 -6.66 15.58 11.55
N ARG A 93 -6.41 14.35 11.08
CA ARG A 93 -6.06 14.03 9.68
C ARG A 93 -6.72 12.71 9.28
N THR A 94 -7.11 12.60 8.01
CA THR A 94 -7.57 11.33 7.44
C THR A 94 -6.37 10.42 7.13
N TRP A 95 -6.44 9.16 7.54
CA TRP A 95 -5.37 8.18 7.38
C TRP A 95 -5.80 6.97 6.59
N TRP A 96 -4.89 6.46 5.76
CA TRP A 96 -4.94 5.12 5.19
C TRP A 96 -3.83 4.28 5.82
N ALA A 97 -4.21 3.15 6.43
CA ALA A 97 -3.26 2.24 7.06
C ALA A 97 -3.39 0.84 6.46
N PHE A 98 -2.25 0.21 6.17
CA PHE A 98 -2.21 -1.18 5.73
C PHE A 98 -0.86 -1.81 6.08
N THR A 99 -0.81 -3.14 6.10
CA THR A 99 0.42 -3.91 6.30
C THR A 99 0.76 -4.65 5.02
N GLY A 100 2.03 -4.68 4.64
CA GLY A 100 2.49 -5.37 3.44
C GLY A 100 4.00 -5.56 3.39
N GLY A 101 4.44 -6.32 2.39
CA GLY A 101 5.83 -6.44 1.99
C GLY A 101 6.16 -5.52 0.82
N VAL A 102 7.46 -5.35 0.58
CA VAL A 102 8.00 -4.51 -0.49
C VAL A 102 8.81 -5.39 -1.43
N SER A 103 8.53 -5.31 -2.73
CA SER A 103 9.32 -6.02 -3.75
C SER A 103 10.55 -5.22 -4.17
N THR A 104 11.50 -5.90 -4.82
CA THR A 104 12.70 -5.27 -5.38
C THR A 104 12.32 -4.08 -6.27
N PRO A 105 12.91 -2.88 -6.05
CA PRO A 105 12.63 -1.70 -6.86
C PRO A 105 13.07 -1.90 -8.31
N ALA A 106 12.23 -1.49 -9.25
CA ALA A 106 12.57 -1.32 -10.65
C ALA A 106 12.99 0.14 -10.90
N PHE A 107 14.20 0.33 -11.41
CA PHE A 107 14.74 1.65 -11.73
C PHE A 107 14.66 1.93 -13.22
N THR A 108 14.21 3.13 -13.58
CA THR A 108 14.14 3.62 -14.96
C THR A 108 15.03 4.84 -15.14
N PHE A 109 15.75 4.87 -16.27
CA PHE A 109 16.66 5.95 -16.65
C PHE A 109 16.21 6.47 -18.00
N GLU A 110 15.68 7.69 -18.02
CA GLU A 110 15.20 8.35 -19.24
C GLU A 110 16.05 9.59 -19.52
N ALA A 111 16.20 9.95 -20.80
CA ALA A 111 16.85 11.19 -21.18
C ALA A 111 16.02 12.39 -20.68
N ASP A 112 16.69 13.41 -20.12
CA ASP A 112 16.08 14.61 -19.55
C ASP A 112 15.09 14.38 -18.39
N ALA A 113 15.23 13.28 -17.64
CA ALA A 113 14.42 13.01 -16.44
C ALA A 113 15.26 12.58 -15.22
N LEU A 114 14.65 12.70 -14.03
CA LEU A 114 15.19 12.12 -12.80
C LEU A 114 15.06 10.59 -12.84
N VAL A 115 15.91 9.89 -12.08
CA VAL A 115 15.85 8.43 -11.97
C VAL A 115 14.54 8.02 -11.28
N GLY A 116 13.68 7.32 -12.02
CA GLY A 116 12.41 6.81 -11.50
C GLY A 116 12.63 5.49 -10.78
N GLY A 117 12.13 5.38 -9.56
CA GLY A 117 12.05 4.13 -8.80
C GLY A 117 10.60 3.71 -8.66
N THR A 118 10.26 2.52 -9.14
CA THR A 118 8.93 1.92 -8.90
C THR A 118 9.09 0.69 -8.04
N VAL A 119 8.25 0.58 -7.02
CA VAL A 119 8.25 -0.53 -6.06
C VAL A 119 6.85 -1.12 -5.99
N THR A 120 6.74 -2.44 -6.04
CA THR A 120 5.47 -3.13 -5.82
C THR A 120 5.28 -3.37 -4.33
N LEU A 121 4.09 -3.04 -3.84
CA LEU A 121 3.64 -3.27 -2.48
C LEU A 121 2.74 -4.51 -2.48
N GLN A 122 3.21 -5.60 -1.89
CA GLN A 122 2.39 -6.79 -1.71
C GLN A 122 1.65 -6.67 -0.39
N ARG A 123 0.35 -6.37 -0.45
CA ARG A 123 -0.44 -6.14 0.76
C ARG A 123 -0.77 -7.46 1.43
N SER A 124 -0.68 -7.48 2.75
CA SER A 124 -1.10 -8.61 3.60
C SER A 124 -2.37 -8.27 4.38
N SER A 125 -2.83 -7.01 4.33
CA SER A 125 -4.05 -6.55 4.99
C SER A 125 -4.92 -5.69 4.08
N VAL A 126 -6.22 -5.59 4.44
CA VAL A 126 -7.14 -4.60 3.89
C VAL A 126 -6.65 -3.19 4.23
N VAL A 127 -6.87 -2.22 3.34
CA VAL A 127 -6.62 -0.80 3.63
C VAL A 127 -7.71 -0.28 4.54
N VAL A 128 -7.32 0.19 5.73
CA VAL A 128 -8.24 0.84 6.66
C VAL A 128 -8.16 2.34 6.45
N MET A 129 -9.26 2.94 5.98
CA MET A 129 -9.41 4.39 5.92
C MET A 129 -10.04 4.89 7.22
N THR A 130 -9.32 5.73 7.97
CA THR A 130 -9.81 6.39 9.17
C THR A 130 -9.99 7.88 8.88
N PRO A 131 -11.23 8.38 8.72
CA PRO A 131 -11.47 9.80 8.48
C PRO A 131 -11.15 10.63 9.72
N LYS A 132 -10.82 11.91 9.52
CA LYS A 132 -10.66 12.87 10.62
C LYS A 132 -11.94 12.98 11.46
N THR A 133 -11.77 13.19 12.75
CA THR A 133 -12.87 13.40 13.74
C THR A 133 -12.72 14.73 14.45
#